data_AF-A0A3A4VT79-F1
#
_entry.id   AF-A0A3A4VT79-F1
#
_cell.length_a   1.000
_cell.length_b   1.000
_cell.length_c   1.000
_cell.angle_alpha   90.00
_cell.angle_beta   90.00
_cell.angle_gamma   90.00
#
_symmetry.space_group_name_H-M   'P 1'
#
loop_
_entity.id
_entity.type
_entity.pdbx_description
1 polymer ?
#
loop_
_entity_poly.entity_id
_entity_poly.type
_entity_poly.pdbx_seq_one_letter_code
_entity_poly.pdbx_strand_id
1 'polypeptide(L)'
;MTKDEAKQKVGELVAKFESLSPTEVKKFNEANTKQTFILPLFEVLGWDIYDFNEVALEEAASNKRVDFAFKINGVARFYLEAKPLKADLNNPDYVKQAITYAYNNGVTWAVLTNFDEIRLFNAQNNKPFIQLNCKDFVTSFDKLWLLSRAIITTEAFNKEATQYGVLPPAIPIEERLFKQLRQWRENLFNELYHYNHEWLKEKQIDEVIQKLFNRLIFIRTAEDRTLEDKLLLAAVHQHKHGLPLAKLREIFEHYNGYYDSDLFKTHILDSDKLYVHETTLTEILNGLYEIPGGIADYDFSIIDADVLGRVYEQYLGYVASVVKEKAKAIQAQMNLGIKADTEFEVTAKKQRRKEQGIYYTPKFVTDFIVKETVGRFIKENEADGYDKILKMKILVYCTPFSQGIAKRVSWLLRYSSSYFNGGLYPNAECR
;
A
#
# COMPACT_ATOMS: atom_id res chain seq x y z
N MET A 1 9.77 -17.58 30.00
CA MET A 1 10.33 -16.58 30.91
C MET A 1 9.20 -15.83 31.58
N THR A 2 9.26 -15.62 32.88
CA THR A 2 8.25 -14.87 33.64
C THR A 2 8.45 -13.35 33.46
N LYS A 3 7.43 -12.55 33.84
CA LYS A 3 7.50 -11.09 33.77
C LYS A 3 8.62 -10.51 34.64
N ASP A 4 8.84 -11.08 35.84
CA ASP A 4 9.88 -10.63 36.77
C ASP A 4 11.29 -11.00 36.28
N GLU A 5 11.46 -12.21 35.73
CA GLU A 5 12.72 -12.61 35.08
C GLU A 5 13.06 -11.69 33.89
N ALA A 6 12.04 -11.34 33.09
CA ALA A 6 12.21 -10.40 31.98
C ALA A 6 12.64 -9.01 32.48
N LYS A 7 12.02 -8.52 33.55
CA LYS A 7 12.38 -7.24 34.17
C LYS A 7 13.83 -7.22 34.65
N GLN A 8 14.32 -8.31 35.24
CA GLN A 8 15.71 -8.44 35.66
C GLN A 8 16.67 -8.37 34.46
N LYS A 9 16.41 -9.14 33.39
CA LYS A 9 17.24 -9.12 32.17
C LYS A 9 17.22 -7.77 31.45
N VAL A 10 16.08 -7.06 31.44
CA VAL A 10 16.04 -5.68 30.95
C VAL A 10 16.97 -4.79 31.78
N GLY A 11 17.01 -4.96 33.11
CA GLY A 11 17.96 -4.25 33.97
C GLY A 11 19.42 -4.49 33.61
N GLU A 12 19.79 -5.72 33.21
CA GLU A 12 21.15 -6.04 32.73
C GLU A 12 21.47 -5.33 31.41
N LEU A 13 20.51 -5.24 30.49
CA LEU A 13 20.67 -4.49 29.23
C LEU A 13 20.81 -2.98 29.47
N VAL A 14 20.03 -2.43 30.40
CA VAL A 14 20.11 -1.02 30.82
C VAL A 14 21.50 -0.74 31.42
N ALA A 15 21.97 -1.57 32.35
CA ALA A 15 23.29 -1.41 32.97
C ALA A 15 24.42 -1.50 31.93
N LYS A 16 24.29 -2.40 30.94
CA LYS A 16 25.24 -2.49 29.82
C LYS A 16 25.27 -1.20 29.00
N PHE A 17 24.12 -0.62 28.68
CA PHE A 17 24.05 0.64 27.95
C PHE A 17 24.65 1.81 28.76
N GLU A 18 24.32 1.92 30.04
CA GLU A 18 24.84 2.97 30.93
C GLU A 18 26.36 2.87 31.15
N SER A 19 26.95 1.68 30.98
CA SER A 19 28.40 1.49 31.06
C SER A 19 29.17 2.05 29.85
N LEU A 20 28.50 2.37 28.75
CA LEU A 20 29.14 2.90 27.55
C LEU A 20 29.56 4.36 27.76
N SER A 21 30.80 4.68 27.37
CA SER A 21 31.25 6.07 27.30
C SER A 21 30.56 6.84 26.14
N PRO A 22 30.47 8.19 26.21
CA PRO A 22 29.92 8.99 25.12
C PRO A 22 30.62 8.76 23.76
N THR A 23 31.92 8.41 23.79
CA THR A 23 32.69 8.10 22.59
C THR A 23 32.29 6.76 21.97
N GLU A 24 31.98 5.76 22.79
CA GLU A 24 31.48 4.47 22.33
C GLU A 24 30.08 4.61 21.76
N VAL A 25 29.17 5.32 22.44
CA VAL A 25 27.81 5.61 21.94
C VAL A 25 27.84 6.23 20.54
N LYS A 26 28.78 7.14 20.27
CA LYS A 26 28.93 7.76 18.94
C LYS A 26 29.37 6.80 17.84
N LYS A 27 30.09 5.73 18.19
CA LYS A 27 30.60 4.70 17.27
C LYS A 27 29.57 3.60 16.96
N PHE A 28 28.54 3.45 17.79
CA PHE A 28 27.44 2.55 17.50
C PHE A 28 26.66 3.02 16.27
N ASN A 29 26.83 2.32 15.16
CA ASN A 29 25.96 2.45 13.99
C ASN A 29 24.64 1.71 14.25
N GLU A 30 23.68 1.89 13.34
CA GLU A 30 22.33 1.32 13.49
C GLU A 30 22.35 -0.22 13.58
N ALA A 31 23.17 -0.89 12.77
CA ALA A 31 23.30 -2.35 12.80
C ALA A 31 23.78 -2.86 14.16
N ASN A 32 24.79 -2.20 14.74
CA ASN A 32 25.31 -2.54 16.07
C ASN A 32 24.27 -2.25 17.16
N THR A 33 23.51 -1.15 17.05
CA THR A 33 22.40 -0.87 17.97
C THR A 33 21.35 -1.98 17.93
N LYS A 34 20.96 -2.39 16.72
CA LYS A 34 19.99 -3.47 16.49
C LYS A 34 20.41 -4.77 17.16
N GLN A 35 21.63 -5.24 16.88
CA GLN A 35 22.13 -6.52 17.38
C GLN A 35 22.46 -6.50 18.88
N THR A 36 23.01 -5.39 19.40
CA THR A 36 23.56 -5.35 20.76
C THR A 36 22.50 -5.09 21.83
N PHE A 37 21.44 -4.36 21.46
CA PHE A 37 20.48 -3.81 22.41
C PHE A 37 19.03 -4.04 22.02
N ILE A 38 18.62 -3.70 20.79
CA ILE A 38 17.19 -3.78 20.39
C ILE A 38 16.72 -5.24 20.30
N LEU A 39 17.39 -6.09 19.51
CA LEU A 39 16.98 -7.50 19.37
C LEU A 39 17.01 -8.23 20.73
N PRO A 40 18.05 -8.10 21.57
CA PRO A 40 18.04 -8.67 22.92
C PRO A 40 16.88 -8.15 23.79
N LEU A 41 16.52 -6.87 23.70
CA LEU A 41 15.37 -6.32 24.42
C LEU A 41 14.08 -7.03 24.01
N PHE A 42 13.84 -7.21 22.71
CA PHE A 42 12.63 -7.87 22.23
C PHE A 42 12.61 -9.38 22.49
N GLU A 43 13.77 -10.05 22.45
CA GLU A 43 13.92 -11.43 22.92
C GLU A 43 13.53 -11.55 24.41
N VAL A 44 13.96 -10.58 25.23
CA VAL A 44 13.55 -10.51 26.64
C VAL A 44 12.06 -10.19 26.81
N LEU A 45 11.45 -9.47 25.87
CA LEU A 45 10.00 -9.27 25.83
C LEU A 45 9.23 -10.49 25.27
N GLY A 46 9.93 -11.60 25.07
CA GLY A 46 9.36 -12.90 24.73
C GLY A 46 9.14 -13.12 23.24
N TRP A 47 9.75 -12.31 22.37
CA TRP A 47 9.72 -12.52 20.93
C TRP A 47 10.81 -13.49 20.47
N ASP A 48 10.49 -14.41 19.57
CA ASP A 48 11.48 -15.26 18.92
C ASP A 48 12.15 -14.52 17.76
N ILE A 49 13.35 -13.97 18.01
CA ILE A 49 14.13 -13.23 17.01
C ILE A 49 14.75 -14.12 15.93
N TYR A 50 14.72 -15.44 16.09
CA TYR A 50 15.25 -16.41 15.14
C TYR A 50 14.16 -17.03 14.25
N ASP A 51 12.88 -16.90 14.63
CA ASP A 51 11.75 -17.28 13.78
C ASP A 51 11.32 -16.12 12.89
N PHE A 52 11.58 -16.25 11.58
CA PHE A 52 11.16 -15.27 10.57
C PHE A 52 9.64 -15.07 10.49
N ASN A 53 8.84 -16.02 10.98
CA ASN A 53 7.38 -15.86 11.06
C ASN A 53 6.94 -15.00 12.25
N GLU A 54 7.85 -14.68 13.16
CA GLU A 54 7.61 -13.89 14.36
C GLU A 54 8.40 -12.56 14.33
N VAL A 55 9.68 -12.58 13.99
CA VAL A 55 10.49 -11.37 13.77
C VAL A 55 11.16 -11.47 12.41
N ALA A 56 10.63 -10.72 11.44
CA ALA A 56 11.17 -10.69 10.10
C ALA A 56 11.98 -9.41 9.86
N LEU A 57 13.17 -9.56 9.28
CA LEU A 57 13.81 -8.48 8.55
C LEU A 57 12.98 -8.18 7.29
N GLU A 58 12.60 -6.93 7.10
CA GLU A 58 11.90 -6.53 5.88
C GLU A 58 12.91 -6.21 4.79
N GLU A 59 13.34 -7.23 4.04
CA GLU A 59 14.09 -7.04 2.79
C GLU A 59 13.12 -6.84 1.61
N ALA A 60 13.25 -5.75 0.84
CA ALA A 60 13.22 -5.81 -0.64
C ALA A 60 13.24 -4.44 -1.37
N ALA A 61 13.83 -4.50 -2.58
CA ALA A 61 13.65 -3.75 -3.83
C ALA A 61 13.56 -2.20 -3.86
N SER A 62 13.07 -1.52 -2.83
CA SER A 62 13.03 -0.05 -2.74
C SER A 62 13.51 0.46 -1.37
N ASN A 63 14.15 1.63 -1.35
CA ASN A 63 14.87 2.21 -0.21
C ASN A 63 13.98 2.73 0.96
N LYS A 64 12.72 2.32 1.08
CA LYS A 64 11.75 2.90 2.04
C LYS A 64 11.09 1.84 2.94
N ARG A 65 11.88 1.08 3.69
CA ARG A 65 11.36 0.09 4.64
C ARG A 65 11.76 0.39 6.08
N VAL A 66 11.03 -0.24 7.00
CA VAL A 66 11.40 -0.37 8.41
C VAL A 66 12.31 -1.57 8.63
N ASP A 67 13.00 -1.60 9.75
CA ASP A 67 13.99 -2.64 10.04
C ASP A 67 13.37 -4.01 10.34
N PHE A 68 12.29 -4.04 11.14
CA PHE A 68 11.69 -5.31 11.58
C PHE A 68 10.17 -5.28 11.54
N ALA A 69 9.59 -6.44 11.23
CA ALA A 69 8.19 -6.72 11.39
C ALA A 69 7.99 -7.74 12.52
N PHE A 70 7.20 -7.37 13.52
CA PHE A 70 6.86 -8.25 14.65
C PHE A 70 5.48 -8.85 14.41
N LYS A 71 5.41 -10.18 14.31
CA LYS A 71 4.28 -10.95 13.79
C LYS A 71 3.81 -11.98 14.81
N ILE A 72 2.51 -12.19 14.89
CA ILE A 72 1.93 -13.32 15.65
C ILE A 72 1.10 -14.14 14.68
N ASN A 73 1.45 -15.42 14.55
CA ASN A 73 0.88 -16.34 13.56
C ASN A 73 1.01 -15.78 12.12
N GLY A 74 2.16 -15.18 11.80
CA GLY A 74 2.44 -14.60 10.48
C GLY A 74 1.77 -13.24 10.19
N VAL A 75 0.92 -12.74 11.10
CA VAL A 75 0.25 -11.43 10.96
C VAL A 75 1.02 -10.36 11.73
N ALA A 76 1.47 -9.31 11.02
CA ALA A 76 2.19 -8.19 11.62
C ALA A 76 1.32 -7.46 12.67
N ARG A 77 1.91 -7.21 13.84
CA ARG A 77 1.29 -6.52 14.98
C ARG A 77 1.82 -5.12 15.15
N PHE A 78 3.13 -4.95 14.95
CA PHE A 78 3.76 -3.66 14.81
C PHE A 78 5.00 -3.79 13.93
N TYR A 79 5.44 -2.66 13.42
CA TYR A 79 6.73 -2.52 12.76
C TYR A 79 7.70 -1.74 13.64
N LEU A 80 8.99 -2.04 13.55
CA LEU A 80 10.03 -1.37 14.30
C LEU A 80 11.04 -0.72 13.35
N GLU A 81 11.23 0.58 13.54
CA GLU A 81 12.30 1.39 12.97
C GLU A 81 13.38 1.60 14.04
N ALA A 82 14.59 1.15 13.76
CA ALA A 82 15.74 1.35 14.62
C ALA A 82 16.56 2.55 14.16
N LYS A 83 17.26 3.19 15.11
CA LYS A 83 18.25 4.23 14.82
C LYS A 83 19.55 4.00 15.59
N PRO A 84 20.68 4.57 15.15
CA PRO A 84 21.92 4.58 15.93
C PRO A 84 21.69 5.14 17.34
N LEU A 85 22.43 4.67 18.36
CA LEU A 85 22.25 5.11 19.77
C LEU A 85 22.25 6.65 19.91
N LYS A 86 23.08 7.33 19.12
CA LYS A 86 23.24 8.80 19.14
C LYS A 86 22.11 9.59 18.46
N ALA A 87 21.17 8.92 17.80
CA ALA A 87 20.17 9.59 16.98
C ALA A 87 19.12 10.30 17.84
N ASP A 88 18.71 11.50 17.43
CA ASP A 88 17.59 12.21 18.03
C ASP A 88 16.26 11.69 17.44
N LEU A 89 15.46 11.00 18.26
CA LEU A 89 14.17 10.45 17.85
C LEU A 89 13.07 11.52 17.71
N ASN A 90 13.36 12.80 18.01
CA ASN A 90 12.48 13.91 17.68
C ASN A 90 12.53 14.34 16.22
N ASN A 91 13.45 13.79 15.42
CA ASN A 91 13.49 14.06 13.99
C ASN A 91 12.15 13.65 13.34
N PRO A 92 11.38 14.60 12.76
CA PRO A 92 10.09 14.31 12.14
C PRO A 92 10.16 13.27 11.02
N ASP A 93 11.29 13.16 10.32
CA ASP A 93 11.48 12.20 9.23
C ASP A 93 11.49 10.76 9.74
N TYR A 94 12.09 10.50 10.91
CA TYR A 94 12.11 9.16 11.52
C TYR A 94 10.71 8.74 11.97
N VAL A 95 9.98 9.67 12.57
CA VAL A 95 8.59 9.45 12.99
C VAL A 95 7.71 9.19 11.77
N LYS A 96 7.84 10.02 10.72
CA LYS A 96 7.10 9.87 9.46
C LYS A 96 7.40 8.54 8.78
N GLN A 97 8.66 8.10 8.75
CA GLN A 97 9.05 6.81 8.14
C GLN A 97 8.37 5.62 8.85
N ALA A 98 8.51 5.53 10.18
CA ALA A 98 7.95 4.43 10.97
C ALA A 98 6.42 4.35 10.83
N ILE A 99 5.75 5.51 10.92
CA ILE A 99 4.29 5.62 10.81
C ILE A 99 3.80 5.31 9.39
N THR A 100 4.45 5.87 8.37
CA THR A 100 4.06 5.66 6.96
C THR A 100 4.11 4.18 6.60
N TYR A 101 5.15 3.46 7.02
CA TYR A 101 5.28 2.05 6.71
C TYR A 101 4.21 1.19 7.38
N ALA A 102 3.96 1.43 8.68
CA ALA A 102 2.91 0.71 9.40
C ALA A 102 1.52 0.99 8.80
N TYR A 103 1.23 2.26 8.51
CA TYR A 103 -0.03 2.67 7.92
C TYR A 103 -0.29 2.00 6.56
N ASN A 104 0.70 2.02 5.65
CA ASN A 104 0.55 1.47 4.30
C ASN A 104 0.43 -0.07 4.27
N ASN A 105 0.90 -0.75 5.31
CA ASN A 105 0.71 -2.18 5.50
C ASN A 105 -0.57 -2.53 6.27
N GLY A 106 -1.40 -1.55 6.64
CA GLY A 106 -2.62 -1.78 7.43
C GLY A 106 -2.34 -2.19 8.88
N VAL A 107 -1.16 -1.87 9.42
CA VAL A 107 -0.75 -2.17 10.79
C VAL A 107 -0.91 -0.93 11.67
N THR A 108 -1.58 -1.08 12.81
CA THR A 108 -1.92 0.04 13.71
C THR A 108 -0.71 0.66 14.38
N TRP A 109 0.33 -0.13 14.65
CA TRP A 109 1.39 0.22 15.58
C TRP A 109 2.75 0.32 14.88
N ALA A 110 3.48 1.40 15.19
CA ALA A 110 4.85 1.60 14.78
C ALA A 110 5.72 1.90 16.00
N VAL A 111 6.85 1.20 16.12
CA VAL A 111 7.85 1.42 17.16
C VAL A 111 9.03 2.15 16.53
N LEU A 112 9.48 3.24 17.14
CA LEU A 112 10.73 3.92 16.81
C LEU A 112 11.65 3.83 18.03
N THR A 113 12.86 3.34 17.86
CA THR A 113 13.80 3.22 18.99
C THR A 113 15.26 3.29 18.59
N ASN A 114 16.08 3.86 19.47
CA ASN A 114 17.54 3.78 19.46
C ASN A 114 18.04 3.09 20.74
N PHE A 115 17.20 2.29 21.40
CA PHE A 115 17.35 1.75 22.75
C PHE A 115 17.37 2.76 23.91
N ASP A 116 18.05 3.91 23.79
CA ASP A 116 18.02 4.98 24.81
C ASP A 116 16.60 5.51 25.01
N GLU A 117 15.81 5.52 23.95
CA GLU A 117 14.39 5.85 23.98
C GLU A 117 13.60 4.87 23.10
N ILE A 118 12.39 4.52 23.54
CA ILE A 118 11.40 3.77 22.77
C ILE A 118 10.09 4.55 22.68
N ARG A 119 9.59 4.71 21.46
CA ARG A 119 8.31 5.36 21.16
C ARG A 119 7.41 4.39 20.42
N LEU A 120 6.21 4.15 20.96
CA LEU A 120 5.15 3.40 20.27
C LEU A 120 4.13 4.40 19.76
N PHE A 121 3.96 4.49 18.44
CA PHE A 121 2.98 5.34 17.79
C PHE A 121 1.79 4.53 17.33
N ASN A 122 0.60 5.13 17.42
CA ASN A 122 -0.49 4.72 16.57
C ASN A 122 -0.31 5.41 15.20
N ALA A 123 -0.16 4.60 14.15
CA ALA A 123 0.14 5.04 12.80
C ALA A 123 -0.94 5.99 12.20
N GLN A 124 -2.10 6.11 12.83
CA GLN A 124 -3.20 6.96 12.38
C GLN A 124 -3.29 8.33 13.08
N ASN A 125 -2.66 8.52 14.25
CA ASN A 125 -2.82 9.74 15.06
C ASN A 125 -1.51 10.45 15.43
N ASN A 126 -0.37 9.87 15.09
CA ASN A 126 0.99 10.44 15.18
C ASN A 126 1.45 10.85 16.58
N LYS A 127 0.65 10.55 17.59
CA LYS A 127 1.00 10.77 18.99
C LYS A 127 1.58 9.48 19.55
N PRO A 128 2.73 9.55 20.25
CA PRO A 128 3.26 8.37 20.90
C PRO A 128 2.29 7.94 22.02
N PHE A 129 1.82 6.70 21.93
CA PHE A 129 1.08 6.00 22.98
C PHE A 129 2.01 5.61 24.13
N ILE A 130 3.22 5.13 23.81
CA ILE A 130 4.29 4.88 24.78
C ILE A 130 5.47 5.75 24.39
N GLN A 131 6.07 6.41 25.38
CA GLN A 131 7.36 7.06 25.28
C GLN A 131 8.12 6.78 26.58
N LEU A 132 9.20 6.00 26.48
CA LEU A 132 10.01 5.60 27.64
C LEU A 132 11.48 5.83 27.32
N ASN A 133 12.20 6.39 28.28
CA ASN A 133 13.67 6.42 28.26
C ASN A 133 14.20 5.13 28.89
N CYS A 134 15.41 4.73 28.49
CA CYS A 134 16.10 3.54 28.96
C CYS A 134 16.19 3.49 30.50
N LYS A 135 16.42 4.65 31.13
CA LYS A 135 16.44 4.81 32.60
C LYS A 135 15.13 4.40 33.28
N ASP A 136 14.02 4.49 32.55
CA ASP A 136 12.69 4.16 33.04
C ASP A 136 12.23 2.74 32.65
N PHE A 137 13.03 1.98 31.89
CA PHE A 137 12.62 0.65 31.43
C PHE A 137 12.35 -0.32 32.59
N VAL A 138 13.12 -0.21 33.68
CA VAL A 138 12.93 -1.04 34.88
C VAL A 138 11.86 -0.45 35.80
N THR A 139 11.86 0.86 36.02
CA THR A 139 10.91 1.52 36.94
C THR A 139 9.49 1.52 36.39
N SER A 140 9.34 1.70 35.08
CA SER A 140 8.08 1.70 34.32
C SER A 140 7.91 0.43 33.48
N PHE A 141 8.43 -0.71 33.95
CA PHE A 141 8.45 -1.97 33.19
C PHE A 141 7.08 -2.43 32.68
N ASP A 142 6.00 -2.14 33.41
CA ASP A 142 4.65 -2.49 32.99
C ASP A 142 4.27 -1.85 31.64
N LYS A 143 4.71 -0.61 31.39
CA LYS A 143 4.51 0.07 30.10
C LYS A 143 5.35 -0.57 29.00
N LEU A 144 6.62 -0.88 29.28
CA LEU A 144 7.48 -1.58 28.31
C LEU A 144 6.93 -2.97 27.96
N TRP A 145 6.37 -3.67 28.96
CA TRP A 145 5.77 -4.99 28.80
C TRP A 145 4.55 -5.02 27.88
N LEU A 146 3.92 -3.88 27.59
CA LEU A 146 2.86 -3.80 26.57
C LEU A 146 3.34 -4.18 25.17
N LEU A 147 4.64 -4.03 24.89
CA LEU A 147 5.29 -4.47 23.65
C LEU A 147 5.64 -5.96 23.66
N SER A 148 5.39 -6.69 24.76
CA SER A 148 5.65 -8.11 24.84
C SER A 148 4.71 -8.92 23.94
N ARG A 149 5.24 -10.03 23.44
CA ARG A 149 4.48 -10.99 22.63
C ARG A 149 3.20 -11.46 23.33
N ALA A 150 3.23 -11.57 24.66
CA ALA A 150 2.12 -12.08 25.46
C ALA A 150 0.93 -11.11 25.57
N ILE A 151 1.18 -9.79 25.49
CA ILE A 151 0.16 -8.77 25.80
C ILE A 151 -0.30 -8.00 24.57
N ILE A 152 0.55 -7.80 23.55
CA ILE A 152 0.26 -6.92 22.39
C ILE A 152 -1.03 -7.30 21.61
N THR A 153 -1.49 -8.56 21.70
CA THR A 153 -2.72 -9.05 21.06
C THR A 153 -3.92 -9.17 21.99
N THR A 154 -3.77 -8.81 23.27
CA THR A 154 -4.82 -8.98 24.27
C THR A 154 -5.80 -7.82 24.26
N GLU A 155 -7.04 -8.09 24.67
CA GLU A 155 -8.02 -7.02 24.91
C GLU A 155 -7.55 -6.02 25.99
N ALA A 156 -6.69 -6.47 26.92
CA ALA A 156 -6.09 -5.60 27.93
C ALA A 156 -5.23 -4.49 27.31
N PHE A 157 -4.39 -4.83 26.32
CA PHE A 157 -3.62 -3.84 25.56
C PHE A 157 -4.53 -2.84 24.83
N ASN A 158 -5.58 -3.35 24.16
CA ASN A 158 -6.53 -2.48 23.44
C ASN A 158 -7.30 -1.55 24.40
N LYS A 159 -7.68 -2.05 25.59
CA LYS A 159 -8.36 -1.25 26.62
C LYS A 159 -7.45 -0.17 27.16
N GLU A 160 -6.19 -0.50 27.42
CA GLU A 160 -5.19 0.48 27.86
C GLU A 160 -4.99 1.54 26.78
N ALA A 161 -4.74 1.17 25.52
CA ALA A 161 -4.67 2.11 24.40
C ALA A 161 -5.88 3.06 24.33
N THR A 162 -7.10 2.53 24.50
CA THR A 162 -8.34 3.31 24.48
C THR A 162 -8.40 4.34 25.63
N GLN A 163 -7.92 4.00 26.83
CA GLN A 163 -7.91 4.91 27.99
C GLN A 163 -7.00 6.13 27.79
N TYR A 164 -5.93 6.01 27.00
CA TYR A 164 -5.06 7.13 26.63
C TYR A 164 -5.60 7.96 25.45
N GLY A 165 -6.87 7.74 25.06
CA GLY A 165 -7.50 8.42 23.91
C GLY A 165 -7.02 7.90 22.56
N VAL A 166 -6.30 6.77 22.54
CA VAL A 166 -5.80 6.10 21.35
C VAL A 166 -6.80 5.00 20.96
N LEU A 167 -7.98 5.39 20.46
CA LEU A 167 -8.80 4.74 19.40
C LEU A 167 -10.30 5.15 19.43
N PRO A 168 -10.87 5.48 18.25
CA PRO A 168 -12.05 4.83 17.65
C PRO A 168 -11.60 3.82 16.58
N PRO A 169 -12.48 2.93 16.05
CA PRO A 169 -12.06 1.81 15.22
C PRO A 169 -11.19 2.25 14.03
N ALA A 170 -10.11 1.49 13.81
CA ALA A 170 -9.17 1.69 12.73
C ALA A 170 -9.93 1.58 11.40
N ILE A 171 -10.14 2.70 10.72
CA ILE A 171 -10.53 2.65 9.31
C ILE A 171 -9.29 2.09 8.60
N PRO A 172 -9.31 0.84 8.09
CA PRO A 172 -8.17 0.26 7.42
C PRO A 172 -7.77 1.13 6.23
N ILE A 173 -6.52 1.02 5.79
CA ILE A 173 -6.07 1.76 4.61
C ILE A 173 -6.98 1.50 3.41
N GLU A 174 -7.49 0.26 3.29
CA GLU A 174 -8.47 -0.13 2.29
C GLU A 174 -9.71 0.75 2.34
N GLU A 175 -10.31 0.87 3.52
CA GLU A 175 -11.56 1.59 3.70
C GLU A 175 -11.35 3.10 3.50
N ARG A 176 -10.18 3.65 3.86
CA ARG A 176 -9.85 5.06 3.60
C ARG A 176 -9.72 5.36 2.12
N LEU A 177 -8.89 4.57 1.43
CA LEU A 177 -8.67 4.76 0.00
C LEU A 177 -9.98 4.52 -0.78
N PHE A 178 -10.77 3.52 -0.41
CA PHE A 178 -12.10 3.29 -0.97
C PHE A 178 -13.03 4.50 -0.77
N LYS A 179 -13.10 5.06 0.46
CA LYS A 179 -13.90 6.26 0.75
C LYS A 179 -13.44 7.47 -0.06
N GLN A 180 -12.14 7.68 -0.22
CA GLN A 180 -11.60 8.76 -1.05
C GLN A 180 -11.97 8.57 -2.53
N LEU A 181 -11.75 7.39 -3.09
CA LEU A 181 -12.14 7.08 -4.48
C LEU A 181 -13.64 7.29 -4.72
N ARG A 182 -14.47 6.90 -3.75
CA ARG A 182 -15.91 7.15 -3.81
C ARG A 182 -16.23 8.64 -3.80
N GLN A 183 -15.68 9.41 -2.87
CA GLN A 183 -15.93 10.84 -2.77
C GLN A 183 -15.48 11.59 -4.04
N TRP A 184 -14.28 11.28 -4.53
CA TRP A 184 -13.79 11.86 -5.78
C TRP A 184 -14.66 11.48 -6.97
N ARG A 185 -15.17 10.24 -7.03
CA ARG A 185 -16.09 9.84 -8.09
C ARG A 185 -17.37 10.66 -8.05
N GLU A 186 -17.99 10.79 -6.88
CA GLU A 186 -19.24 11.55 -6.73
C GLU A 186 -19.03 13.01 -7.14
N ASN A 187 -17.92 13.64 -6.70
CA ASN A 187 -17.56 15.01 -7.07
C ASN A 187 -17.31 15.15 -8.58
N LEU A 188 -16.45 14.29 -9.15
CA LEU A 188 -16.14 14.30 -10.58
C LEU A 188 -17.37 14.05 -11.44
N PHE A 189 -18.27 13.14 -11.03
CA PHE A 189 -19.47 12.86 -11.81
C PHE A 189 -20.36 14.10 -11.91
N ASN A 190 -20.62 14.75 -10.77
CA ASN A 190 -21.44 15.96 -10.74
C ASN A 190 -20.81 17.09 -11.57
N GLU A 191 -19.50 17.26 -11.46
CA GLU A 191 -18.76 18.28 -12.19
C GLU A 191 -18.71 18.00 -13.70
N LEU A 192 -18.32 16.79 -14.09
CA LEU A 192 -18.28 16.38 -15.50
C LEU A 192 -19.67 16.47 -16.14
N TYR A 193 -20.71 16.07 -15.42
CA TYR A 193 -22.08 16.23 -15.88
C TYR A 193 -22.40 17.71 -16.08
N HIS A 194 -22.17 18.55 -15.08
CA HIS A 194 -22.47 19.98 -15.17
C HIS A 194 -21.80 20.65 -16.39
N TYR A 195 -20.51 20.39 -16.62
CA TYR A 195 -19.75 21.09 -17.68
C TYR A 195 -19.71 20.39 -19.04
N ASN A 196 -20.05 19.09 -19.13
CA ASN A 196 -19.88 18.31 -20.35
C ASN A 196 -21.15 17.57 -20.81
N HIS A 197 -22.28 17.68 -20.10
CA HIS A 197 -23.52 16.96 -20.45
C HIS A 197 -24.08 17.29 -21.85
N GLU A 198 -23.70 18.41 -22.45
CA GLU A 198 -24.13 18.76 -23.81
C GLU A 198 -23.59 17.80 -24.88
N TRP A 199 -22.45 17.16 -24.62
CA TRP A 199 -21.80 16.25 -25.58
C TRP A 199 -21.39 14.90 -24.99
N LEU A 200 -21.47 14.72 -23.66
CA LEU A 200 -21.25 13.47 -22.97
C LEU A 200 -22.51 12.97 -22.27
N LYS A 201 -22.88 11.72 -22.56
CA LYS A 201 -23.88 11.00 -21.79
C LYS A 201 -23.32 10.54 -20.45
N GLU A 202 -24.19 10.33 -19.46
CA GLU A 202 -23.80 9.84 -18.12
C GLU A 202 -22.88 8.61 -18.15
N LYS A 203 -23.15 7.67 -19.06
CA LYS A 203 -22.31 6.49 -19.26
C LYS A 203 -20.88 6.84 -19.67
N GLN A 204 -20.72 7.79 -20.59
CA GLN A 204 -19.40 8.22 -21.06
C GLN A 204 -18.67 8.96 -19.94
N ILE A 205 -19.38 9.71 -19.11
CA ILE A 205 -18.82 10.32 -17.89
C ILE A 205 -18.30 9.23 -16.93
N ASP A 206 -19.10 8.18 -16.68
CA ASP A 206 -18.67 7.05 -15.87
C ASP A 206 -17.41 6.36 -16.43
N GLU A 207 -17.33 6.18 -17.75
CA GLU A 207 -16.17 5.63 -18.44
C GLU A 207 -14.93 6.53 -18.32
N VAL A 208 -15.09 7.85 -18.45
CA VAL A 208 -14.03 8.86 -18.25
C VAL A 208 -13.46 8.79 -16.83
N ILE A 209 -14.32 8.79 -15.80
CA ILE A 209 -13.86 8.72 -14.40
C ILE A 209 -13.13 7.40 -14.14
N GLN A 210 -13.67 6.27 -14.62
CA GLN A 210 -13.04 4.97 -14.45
C GLN A 210 -11.66 4.93 -15.13
N LYS A 211 -11.55 5.45 -16.36
CA LYS A 211 -10.29 5.49 -17.11
C LYS A 211 -9.26 6.36 -16.37
N LEU A 212 -9.68 7.51 -15.87
CA LEU A 212 -8.85 8.43 -15.09
C LEU A 212 -8.26 7.73 -13.87
N PHE A 213 -9.10 7.15 -13.01
CA PHE A 213 -8.62 6.48 -11.79
C PHE A 213 -7.72 5.29 -12.09
N ASN A 214 -8.04 4.49 -13.11
CA ASN A 214 -7.20 3.35 -13.49
C ASN A 214 -5.80 3.79 -13.94
N ARG A 215 -5.71 4.85 -14.76
CA ARG A 215 -4.42 5.41 -15.20
C ARG A 215 -3.64 5.99 -14.03
N LEU A 216 -4.29 6.76 -13.15
CA LEU A 216 -3.65 7.37 -11.98
C LEU A 216 -3.10 6.33 -10.99
N ILE A 217 -3.89 5.32 -10.63
CA ILE A 217 -3.45 4.26 -9.71
C ILE A 217 -2.29 3.47 -10.31
N PHE A 218 -2.34 3.18 -11.61
CA PHE A 218 -1.23 2.52 -12.31
C PHE A 218 0.05 3.34 -12.23
N ILE A 219 -0.01 4.63 -12.59
CA ILE A 219 1.15 5.52 -12.58
C ILE A 219 1.73 5.64 -11.17
N ARG A 220 0.89 5.90 -10.16
CA ARG A 220 1.34 5.96 -8.75
C ARG A 220 2.06 4.68 -8.32
N THR A 221 1.53 3.52 -8.75
CA THR A 221 2.15 2.22 -8.47
C THR A 221 3.50 2.06 -9.17
N ALA A 222 3.63 2.54 -10.41
CA ALA A 222 4.89 2.50 -11.17
C ALA A 222 5.96 3.41 -10.55
N GLU A 223 5.58 4.63 -10.21
CA GLU A 223 6.44 5.65 -9.59
C GLU A 223 6.97 5.21 -8.21
N ASP A 224 6.10 4.75 -7.32
CA ASP A 224 6.52 4.38 -5.96
C ASP A 224 7.42 3.14 -5.95
N ARG A 225 7.22 2.25 -6.93
CA ARG A 225 8.05 1.04 -7.12
C ARG A 225 9.31 1.32 -7.94
N THR A 226 9.61 2.59 -8.22
CA THR A 226 10.81 3.01 -8.96
C THR A 226 10.94 2.36 -10.35
N LEU A 227 9.79 2.02 -10.97
CA LEU A 227 9.74 1.56 -12.35
C LEU A 227 9.81 2.73 -13.33
N GLU A 228 9.35 3.90 -12.89
CA GLU A 228 9.31 5.15 -13.64
C GLU A 228 9.70 6.33 -12.75
N ASP A 229 10.06 7.44 -13.39
CA ASP A 229 10.24 8.72 -12.72
C ASP A 229 8.91 9.27 -12.18
N LYS A 230 8.99 10.08 -11.12
CA LYS A 230 7.83 10.64 -10.40
C LYS A 230 7.18 11.82 -11.13
N LEU A 231 6.70 11.59 -12.34
CA LEU A 231 6.11 12.61 -13.22
C LEU A 231 4.82 13.23 -12.66
N LEU A 232 3.92 12.43 -12.07
CA LEU A 232 2.71 12.96 -11.42
C LEU A 232 3.08 13.84 -10.23
N LEU A 233 4.02 13.40 -9.39
CA LEU A 233 4.45 14.17 -8.22
C LEU A 233 5.08 15.50 -8.65
N ALA A 234 5.92 15.46 -9.68
CA ALA A 234 6.51 16.65 -10.27
C ALA A 234 5.43 17.61 -10.80
N ALA A 235 4.41 17.08 -11.48
CA ALA A 235 3.31 17.89 -12.02
C ALA A 235 2.49 18.56 -10.90
N VAL A 236 2.17 17.83 -9.83
CA VAL A 236 1.50 18.36 -8.64
C VAL A 236 2.31 19.47 -7.97
N HIS A 237 3.62 19.26 -7.81
CA HIS A 237 4.51 20.27 -7.22
C HIS A 237 4.64 21.53 -8.07
N GLN A 238 4.61 21.40 -9.40
CA GLN A 238 4.65 22.54 -10.33
C GLN A 238 3.31 23.28 -10.38
N HIS A 239 2.20 22.59 -10.16
CA HIS A 239 0.84 23.09 -10.34
C HIS A 239 0.01 23.02 -9.05
N LYS A 240 0.58 23.51 -7.94
CA LYS A 240 0.00 23.38 -6.59
C LYS A 240 -1.41 23.95 -6.43
N HIS A 241 -1.80 24.93 -7.25
CA HIS A 241 -3.09 25.63 -7.15
C HIS A 241 -4.06 25.31 -8.29
N GLY A 242 -3.69 24.40 -9.18
CA GLY A 242 -4.52 24.00 -10.31
C GLY A 242 -3.68 23.28 -11.34
N LEU A 243 -3.91 21.97 -11.49
CA LEU A 243 -3.29 21.14 -12.50
C LEU A 243 -4.13 21.19 -13.79
N PRO A 244 -3.57 21.68 -14.91
CA PRO A 244 -4.25 21.61 -16.19
C PRO A 244 -4.44 20.16 -16.63
N LEU A 245 -5.62 19.82 -17.16
CA LEU A 245 -5.89 18.50 -17.72
C LEU A 245 -4.92 18.17 -18.87
N ALA A 246 -4.50 19.16 -19.65
CA ALA A 246 -3.49 19.01 -20.69
C ALA A 246 -2.16 18.45 -20.13
N LYS A 247 -1.73 18.92 -18.95
CA LYS A 247 -0.51 18.41 -18.33
C LYS A 247 -0.63 16.94 -17.95
N LEU A 248 -1.82 16.54 -17.49
CA LEU A 248 -2.10 15.14 -17.18
C LEU A 248 -2.13 14.26 -18.44
N ARG A 249 -2.63 14.78 -19.57
CA ARG A 249 -2.60 14.08 -20.87
C ARG A 249 -1.17 13.85 -21.37
N GLU A 250 -0.27 14.82 -21.21
CA GLU A 250 1.16 14.62 -21.55
C GLU A 250 1.76 13.43 -20.79
N ILE A 251 1.42 13.29 -19.51
CA ILE A 251 1.88 12.16 -18.69
C ILE A 251 1.25 10.86 -19.19
N PHE A 252 -0.04 10.85 -19.53
CA PHE A 252 -0.67 9.65 -20.09
C PHE A 252 -0.05 9.23 -21.43
N GLU A 253 0.31 10.18 -22.29
CA GLU A 253 0.98 9.89 -23.55
C GLU A 253 2.39 9.34 -23.34
N HIS A 254 3.13 9.86 -22.36
CA HIS A 254 4.41 9.28 -21.96
C HIS A 254 4.26 7.80 -21.61
N TYR A 255 3.29 7.45 -20.76
CA TYR A 255 3.03 6.06 -20.37
C TYR A 255 2.50 5.20 -21.54
N ASN A 256 1.74 5.78 -22.48
CA ASN A 256 1.29 5.10 -23.68
C ASN A 256 2.47 4.60 -24.53
N GLY A 257 3.52 5.41 -24.66
CA GLY A 257 4.72 5.08 -25.45
C GLY A 257 5.55 3.91 -24.91
N TYR A 258 5.49 3.62 -23.60
CA TYR A 258 6.32 2.58 -22.96
C TYR A 258 5.54 1.30 -22.60
N TYR A 259 4.28 1.43 -22.17
CA TYR A 259 3.52 0.30 -21.62
C TYR A 259 2.57 -0.38 -22.62
N ASP A 260 2.39 0.20 -23.82
CA ASP A 260 1.52 -0.28 -24.93
C ASP A 260 0.30 -1.09 -24.47
N SER A 261 -0.43 -0.53 -23.50
CA SER A 261 -1.56 -1.20 -22.89
C SER A 261 -2.84 -0.48 -23.28
N ASP A 262 -3.93 -1.26 -23.38
CA ASP A 262 -5.28 -0.71 -23.59
C ASP A 262 -5.65 0.36 -22.55
N LEU A 263 -4.96 0.38 -21.39
CA LEU A 263 -5.13 1.39 -20.36
C LEU A 263 -4.75 2.80 -20.82
N PHE A 264 -3.72 2.98 -21.65
CA PHE A 264 -3.22 4.30 -22.06
C PHE A 264 -3.61 4.71 -23.47
N LYS A 265 -4.16 3.80 -24.29
CA LYS A 265 -4.76 4.14 -25.60
C LYS A 265 -5.74 5.30 -25.51
N THR A 266 -5.81 6.09 -26.59
CA THR A 266 -6.67 7.26 -26.75
C THR A 266 -8.10 6.98 -26.30
N HIS A 267 -8.63 7.89 -25.49
CA HIS A 267 -9.93 7.78 -24.86
C HIS A 267 -10.66 9.13 -24.87
N ILE A 268 -11.96 9.14 -24.54
CA ILE A 268 -12.76 10.37 -24.35
C ILE A 268 -12.09 11.32 -23.34
N LEU A 269 -11.39 10.75 -22.35
CA LEU A 269 -10.60 11.47 -21.34
C LEU A 269 -9.53 12.40 -21.96
N ASP A 270 -9.05 12.07 -23.15
CA ASP A 270 -7.97 12.76 -23.84
C ASP A 270 -8.49 13.85 -24.80
N SER A 271 -9.82 14.03 -24.90
CA SER A 271 -10.46 15.01 -25.79
C SER A 271 -10.26 16.45 -25.34
N ASP A 272 -9.84 17.33 -26.23
CA ASP A 272 -9.71 18.78 -25.98
C ASP A 272 -11.02 19.47 -25.57
N LYS A 273 -12.16 18.85 -25.84
CA LYS A 273 -13.48 19.34 -25.42
C LYS A 273 -13.81 19.03 -23.95
N LEU A 274 -13.06 18.12 -23.32
CA LEU A 274 -13.30 17.73 -21.93
C LEU A 274 -12.82 18.80 -20.98
N TYR A 275 -13.77 19.33 -20.19
CA TYR A 275 -13.50 20.29 -19.14
C TYR A 275 -13.62 19.64 -17.76
N VAL A 276 -12.59 19.83 -16.94
CA VAL A 276 -12.53 19.52 -15.51
C VAL A 276 -11.76 20.66 -14.85
N HIS A 277 -12.23 21.15 -13.71
CA HIS A 277 -11.54 22.16 -12.93
C HIS A 277 -10.16 21.66 -12.50
N GLU A 278 -9.18 22.54 -12.65
CA GLU A 278 -7.80 22.24 -12.33
C GLU A 278 -7.60 21.96 -10.84
N THR A 279 -8.38 22.63 -9.97
CA THR A 279 -8.39 22.39 -8.52
C THR A 279 -8.89 20.99 -8.19
N THR A 280 -9.93 20.50 -8.88
CA THR A 280 -10.46 19.13 -8.69
C THR A 280 -9.40 18.10 -9.04
N LEU A 281 -8.65 18.29 -10.14
CA LEU A 281 -7.54 17.40 -10.51
C LEU A 281 -6.41 17.44 -9.47
N THR A 282 -6.04 18.64 -9.01
CA THR A 282 -5.03 18.80 -7.96
C THR A 282 -5.44 18.12 -6.65
N GLU A 283 -6.69 18.25 -6.23
CA GLU A 283 -7.21 17.59 -5.02
C GLU A 283 -7.13 16.07 -5.10
N ILE A 284 -7.53 15.49 -6.24
CA ILE A 284 -7.46 14.04 -6.46
C ILE A 284 -6.01 13.57 -6.44
N LEU A 285 -5.11 14.25 -7.16
CA LEU A 285 -3.71 13.86 -7.20
C LEU A 285 -3.05 13.99 -5.83
N ASN A 286 -3.23 15.11 -5.13
CA ASN A 286 -2.70 15.29 -3.78
C ASN A 286 -3.19 14.18 -2.86
N GLY A 287 -4.48 13.83 -2.88
CA GLY A 287 -5.00 12.78 -2.02
C GLY A 287 -4.61 11.36 -2.44
N LEU A 288 -3.97 11.15 -3.60
CA LEU A 288 -3.26 9.91 -3.95
C LEU A 288 -1.83 9.86 -3.40
N TYR A 289 -1.31 10.96 -2.85
CA TYR A 289 -0.05 11.02 -2.13
C TYR A 289 -0.27 11.16 -0.63
N GLU A 290 -1.20 12.01 -0.22
CA GLU A 290 -1.44 12.39 1.17
C GLU A 290 -2.63 11.64 1.74
N ILE A 291 -2.52 11.22 3.00
CA ILE A 291 -3.63 10.64 3.74
C ILE A 291 -4.36 11.78 4.47
N PRO A 292 -5.64 12.06 4.16
CA PRO A 292 -6.37 13.15 4.79
C PRO A 292 -6.38 13.05 6.32
N GLY A 293 -5.92 14.12 6.97
CA GLY A 293 -5.86 14.23 8.44
C GLY A 293 -4.76 13.39 9.11
N GLY A 294 -3.85 12.77 8.34
CA GLY A 294 -2.66 12.07 8.84
C GLY A 294 -1.36 12.84 8.56
N ILE A 295 -0.22 12.36 9.08
CA ILE A 295 1.13 12.80 8.63
C ILE A 295 1.76 11.81 7.64
N ALA A 296 1.10 10.66 7.46
CA ALA A 296 1.54 9.61 6.58
C ALA A 296 1.16 9.94 5.14
N ASP A 297 1.98 9.43 4.22
CA ASP A 297 1.70 9.47 2.79
C ASP A 297 1.27 8.07 2.32
N TYR A 298 0.44 7.99 1.29
CA TYR A 298 0.24 6.74 0.55
C TYR A 298 1.54 6.36 -0.17
N ASP A 299 1.97 5.12 0.04
CA ASP A 299 3.11 4.51 -0.65
C ASP A 299 2.68 3.19 -1.31
N PHE A 300 2.37 3.25 -2.60
CA PHE A 300 1.88 2.14 -3.41
C PHE A 300 2.94 1.04 -3.66
N SER A 301 4.19 1.26 -3.25
CA SER A 301 5.21 0.21 -3.20
C SER A 301 5.03 -0.71 -1.99
N ILE A 302 4.53 -0.16 -0.88
CA ILE A 302 4.32 -0.84 0.39
C ILE A 302 2.92 -1.45 0.46
N ILE A 303 1.91 -0.79 -0.09
CA ILE A 303 0.54 -1.32 -0.11
C ILE A 303 0.53 -2.70 -0.80
N ASP A 304 0.14 -3.74 -0.05
CA ASP A 304 0.10 -5.10 -0.56
C ASP A 304 -0.89 -5.23 -1.73
N ALA A 305 -0.57 -6.10 -2.70
CA ALA A 305 -1.40 -6.27 -3.89
C ALA A 305 -2.84 -6.69 -3.54
N ASP A 306 -3.04 -7.46 -2.47
CA ASP A 306 -4.36 -7.88 -2.01
C ASP A 306 -5.15 -6.70 -1.41
N VAL A 307 -4.46 -5.76 -0.77
CA VAL A 307 -5.06 -4.51 -0.23
C VAL A 307 -5.63 -3.69 -1.38
N LEU A 308 -4.80 -3.38 -2.40
CA LEU A 308 -5.26 -2.64 -3.59
C LEU A 308 -6.35 -3.40 -4.36
N GLY A 309 -6.21 -4.72 -4.48
CA GLY A 309 -7.20 -5.59 -5.11
C GLY A 309 -8.57 -5.48 -4.44
N ARG A 310 -8.63 -5.57 -3.11
CA ARG A 310 -9.87 -5.41 -2.33
C ARG A 310 -10.47 -4.01 -2.48
N VAL A 311 -9.65 -2.96 -2.42
CA VAL A 311 -10.13 -1.57 -2.61
C VAL A 311 -10.80 -1.41 -3.96
N TYR A 312 -10.16 -1.93 -5.02
CA TYR A 312 -10.66 -1.80 -6.37
C TYR A 312 -11.91 -2.66 -6.61
N GLU A 313 -11.97 -3.86 -6.05
CA GLU A 313 -13.17 -4.72 -6.07
C GLU A 313 -14.36 -4.03 -5.38
N GLN A 314 -14.15 -3.49 -4.18
CA GLN A 314 -15.16 -2.72 -3.46
C GLN A 314 -15.60 -1.49 -4.27
N TYR A 315 -14.66 -0.77 -4.87
CA TYR A 315 -14.93 0.38 -5.72
C TYR A 315 -15.81 -0.01 -6.92
N LEU A 316 -15.45 -1.06 -7.67
CA LEU A 316 -16.23 -1.51 -8.81
C LEU A 316 -17.63 -2.01 -8.40
N GLY A 317 -17.75 -2.69 -7.26
CA GLY A 317 -19.03 -3.07 -6.68
C GLY A 317 -19.91 -1.86 -6.36
N TYR A 318 -19.33 -0.80 -5.82
CA TYR A 318 -20.03 0.47 -5.59
C TYR A 318 -20.46 1.13 -6.92
N VAL A 319 -19.58 1.20 -7.92
CA VAL A 319 -19.94 1.76 -9.24
C VAL A 319 -21.12 1.04 -9.85
N ALA A 320 -21.13 -0.29 -9.78
CA ALA A 320 -22.19 -1.08 -10.37
C ALA A 320 -23.52 -0.97 -9.58
N SER A 321 -23.47 -0.79 -8.25
CA SER A 321 -24.66 -0.51 -7.45
C SER A 321 -25.28 0.84 -7.81
N VAL A 322 -24.47 1.89 -8.02
CA VAL A 322 -24.95 3.21 -8.48
C VAL A 322 -25.65 3.11 -9.83
N VAL A 323 -25.06 2.39 -10.78
CA VAL A 323 -25.66 2.15 -12.11
C VAL A 323 -26.98 1.39 -11.98
N LYS A 324 -27.06 0.40 -11.07
CA LYS A 324 -28.28 -0.37 -10.83
C LYS A 324 -29.41 0.50 -10.28
N GLU A 325 -29.13 1.35 -9.30
CA GLU A 325 -30.13 2.26 -8.73
C GLU A 325 -30.62 3.29 -9.78
N LYS A 326 -29.70 3.83 -10.60
CA LYS A 326 -30.09 4.69 -11.74
C LYS A 326 -30.99 3.96 -12.74
N ALA A 327 -30.68 2.70 -13.08
CA ALA A 327 -31.48 1.92 -14.02
C ALA A 327 -32.89 1.68 -13.49
N LYS A 328 -33.03 1.40 -12.18
CA LYS A 328 -34.34 1.25 -11.53
C LYS A 328 -35.13 2.56 -11.54
N ALA A 329 -34.47 3.69 -11.27
CA ALA A 329 -35.11 5.00 -11.30
C ALA A 329 -35.62 5.35 -12.71
N ILE A 330 -34.81 5.11 -13.74
CA ILE A 330 -35.17 5.29 -15.16
C ILE A 330 -36.35 4.38 -15.53
N GLN A 331 -36.32 3.10 -15.14
CA GLN A 331 -37.43 2.18 -15.39
C GLN A 331 -38.72 2.61 -14.68
N ALA A 332 -38.63 3.11 -13.44
CA ALA A 332 -39.77 3.64 -12.72
C ALA A 332 -40.37 4.87 -13.41
N GLN A 333 -39.53 5.77 -13.94
CA GLN A 333 -39.97 6.92 -14.74
C GLN A 333 -40.63 6.48 -16.06
N MET A 334 -40.07 5.48 -16.75
CA MET A 334 -40.68 4.90 -17.96
C MET A 334 -42.06 4.30 -17.67
N ASN A 335 -42.20 3.59 -16.54
CA ASN A 335 -43.49 3.02 -16.12
C ASN A 335 -44.54 4.10 -15.81
N LEU A 336 -44.10 5.33 -15.50
CA LEU A 336 -44.95 6.51 -15.32
C LEU A 336 -45.20 7.29 -16.63
N GLY A 337 -44.76 6.77 -17.78
CA GLY A 337 -44.97 7.38 -19.09
C GLY A 337 -44.00 8.53 -19.42
N ILE A 338 -42.96 8.73 -18.60
CA ILE A 338 -41.92 9.74 -18.84
C ILE A 338 -40.92 9.16 -19.85
N LYS A 339 -40.65 9.89 -20.94
CA LYS A 339 -39.62 9.49 -21.93
C LYS A 339 -38.27 9.42 -21.23
N ALA A 340 -37.67 8.24 -21.21
CA ALA A 340 -36.35 8.02 -20.63
C ALA A 340 -35.41 7.37 -21.65
N ASP A 341 -34.10 7.56 -21.45
CA ASP A 341 -33.07 7.16 -22.40
C ASP A 341 -32.89 5.62 -22.41
N THR A 342 -33.24 4.99 -23.53
CA THR A 342 -33.34 3.51 -23.67
C THR A 342 -31.97 2.81 -23.75
N GLU A 343 -30.89 3.55 -23.96
CA GLU A 343 -29.51 3.01 -24.01
C GLU A 343 -28.97 2.54 -22.64
N PHE A 344 -29.56 3.02 -21.55
CA PHE A 344 -29.09 2.74 -20.19
C PHE A 344 -29.35 1.29 -19.76
N GLU A 345 -30.48 0.68 -20.17
CA GLU A 345 -30.84 -0.70 -19.81
C GLU A 345 -29.87 -1.76 -20.36
N VAL A 346 -29.44 -1.62 -21.62
CA VAL A 346 -28.50 -2.55 -22.26
C VAL A 346 -27.14 -2.49 -21.57
N THR A 347 -26.75 -1.29 -21.14
CA THR A 347 -25.49 -1.04 -20.42
C THR A 347 -25.53 -1.60 -19.00
N ALA A 348 -26.63 -1.37 -18.26
CA ALA A 348 -26.83 -1.96 -16.93
C ALA A 348 -26.79 -3.49 -16.97
N LYS A 349 -27.32 -4.13 -18.03
CA LYS A 349 -27.20 -5.59 -18.23
C LYS A 349 -25.74 -6.04 -18.48
N LYS A 350 -24.94 -5.28 -19.24
CA LYS A 350 -23.50 -5.56 -19.44
C LYS A 350 -22.70 -5.37 -18.14
N GLN A 351 -23.03 -4.35 -17.34
CA GLN A 351 -22.37 -4.09 -16.05
C GLN A 351 -22.72 -5.15 -14.99
N ARG A 352 -23.97 -5.63 -14.95
CA ARG A 352 -24.38 -6.78 -14.11
C ARG A 352 -23.62 -8.08 -14.42
N ARG A 353 -23.28 -8.32 -15.69
CA ARG A 353 -22.41 -9.46 -16.08
C ARG A 353 -20.97 -9.28 -15.62
N LYS A 354 -20.49 -8.03 -15.54
CA LYS A 354 -19.17 -7.72 -14.99
C LYS A 354 -19.15 -7.90 -13.46
N GLU A 355 -20.19 -7.47 -12.72
CA GLU A 355 -20.30 -7.70 -11.26
C GLU A 355 -20.11 -9.17 -10.86
N GLN A 356 -20.66 -10.12 -11.63
CA GLN A 356 -20.56 -11.55 -11.33
C GLN A 356 -19.15 -12.15 -11.55
N GLY A 357 -18.19 -11.37 -12.09
CA GLY A 357 -16.83 -11.83 -12.40
C GLY A 357 -15.71 -10.87 -11.98
N ILE A 358 -16.01 -9.81 -11.22
CA ILE A 358 -14.99 -8.92 -10.66
C ILE A 358 -14.61 -9.47 -9.28
N TYR A 359 -13.68 -10.43 -9.29
CA TYR A 359 -13.05 -10.92 -8.08
C TYR A 359 -11.54 -10.78 -8.22
N TYR A 360 -10.92 -10.04 -7.31
CA TYR A 360 -9.48 -10.06 -7.18
C TYR A 360 -9.04 -11.47 -6.77
N THR A 361 -8.03 -12.01 -7.44
CA THR A 361 -7.48 -13.32 -7.09
C THR A 361 -6.43 -13.14 -5.99
N PRO A 362 -6.64 -13.67 -4.76
CA PRO A 362 -5.72 -13.48 -3.65
C PRO A 362 -4.29 -13.93 -3.96
N LYS A 363 -3.31 -13.28 -3.33
CA LYS A 363 -1.88 -13.55 -3.54
C LYS A 363 -1.54 -15.04 -3.44
N PHE A 364 -2.01 -15.73 -2.41
CA PHE A 364 -1.74 -17.17 -2.21
C PHE A 364 -2.31 -18.06 -3.34
N VAL A 365 -3.38 -17.65 -4.00
CA VAL A 365 -3.94 -18.36 -5.17
C VAL A 365 -3.07 -18.09 -6.38
N THR A 366 -2.68 -16.83 -6.62
CA THR A 366 -1.75 -16.49 -7.70
C THR A 366 -0.37 -17.14 -7.53
N ASP A 367 0.14 -17.21 -6.29
CA ASP A 367 1.34 -17.98 -5.89
C ASP A 367 1.25 -19.42 -6.38
N PHE A 368 0.16 -20.08 -6.00
CA PHE A 368 -0.06 -21.48 -6.30
C PHE A 368 -0.15 -21.71 -7.80
N ILE A 369 -0.99 -20.93 -8.51
CA ILE A 369 -1.13 -21.05 -9.97
C ILE A 369 0.23 -20.89 -10.65
N VAL A 370 0.97 -19.85 -10.30
CA VAL A 370 2.26 -19.54 -10.92
C VAL A 370 3.31 -20.62 -10.61
N LYS A 371 3.37 -21.10 -9.36
CA LYS A 371 4.27 -22.18 -8.95
C LYS A 371 3.97 -23.49 -9.71
N GLU A 372 2.70 -23.85 -9.83
CA GLU A 372 2.27 -25.11 -10.43
C GLU A 372 2.20 -25.08 -11.97
N THR A 373 2.25 -23.89 -12.58
CA THR A 373 2.28 -23.73 -14.04
C THR A 373 3.67 -23.32 -14.52
N VAL A 374 4.01 -22.04 -14.40
CA VAL A 374 5.28 -21.45 -14.86
C VAL A 374 6.47 -22.03 -14.12
N GLY A 375 6.38 -22.13 -12.79
CA GLY A 375 7.44 -22.71 -11.97
C GLY A 375 7.71 -24.17 -12.32
N ARG A 376 6.66 -24.94 -12.61
CA ARG A 376 6.77 -26.33 -13.07
C ARG A 376 7.40 -26.41 -14.46
N PHE A 377 6.93 -25.61 -15.42
CA PHE A 377 7.49 -25.56 -16.78
C PHE A 377 8.99 -25.22 -16.77
N ILE A 378 9.41 -24.26 -15.94
CA ILE A 378 10.83 -23.91 -15.78
C ILE A 378 11.62 -25.11 -15.29
N LYS A 379 11.17 -25.80 -14.22
CA LYS A 379 11.86 -26.98 -13.67
C LYS A 379 11.97 -28.12 -14.69
N GLU A 380 10.92 -28.36 -15.46
CA GLU A 380 10.88 -29.44 -16.45
C GLU A 380 11.80 -29.18 -17.66
N ASN A 381 12.08 -27.91 -17.97
CA ASN A 381 12.89 -27.52 -19.11
C ASN A 381 14.29 -26.99 -18.72
N GLU A 382 14.63 -27.00 -17.43
CA GLU A 382 15.92 -26.54 -16.91
C GLU A 382 17.08 -27.40 -17.46
N ALA A 383 16.87 -28.70 -17.63
CA ALA A 383 17.86 -29.63 -18.19
C ALA A 383 18.04 -29.55 -19.71
N ASP A 384 17.04 -29.00 -20.43
CA ASP A 384 16.98 -28.94 -21.90
C ASP A 384 17.58 -27.64 -22.48
N GLY A 385 18.03 -26.73 -21.61
CA GLY A 385 18.58 -25.41 -21.98
C GLY A 385 17.54 -24.28 -22.00
N TYR A 386 18.02 -23.06 -21.74
CA TYR A 386 17.19 -21.88 -21.48
C TYR A 386 16.43 -21.33 -22.70
N ASP A 387 16.70 -21.80 -23.91
CA ASP A 387 16.05 -21.33 -25.14
C ASP A 387 14.53 -21.50 -25.12
N LYS A 388 14.03 -22.60 -24.54
CA LYS A 388 12.58 -22.85 -24.42
C LYS A 388 11.95 -21.92 -23.38
N ILE A 389 12.66 -21.64 -22.29
CA ILE A 389 12.21 -20.73 -21.22
C ILE A 389 12.14 -19.30 -21.75
N LEU A 390 13.15 -18.86 -22.50
CA LEU A 390 13.22 -17.52 -23.08
C LEU A 390 12.15 -17.26 -24.17
N LYS A 391 11.72 -18.31 -24.87
CA LYS A 391 10.66 -18.24 -25.89
C LYS A 391 9.25 -18.41 -25.32
N MET A 392 9.11 -18.64 -24.02
CA MET A 392 7.82 -18.85 -23.39
C MET A 392 6.95 -17.59 -23.49
N LYS A 393 5.72 -17.76 -23.97
CA LYS A 393 4.70 -16.70 -23.99
C LYS A 393 3.64 -17.02 -22.96
N ILE A 394 3.34 -16.06 -22.11
CA ILE A 394 2.30 -16.20 -21.09
C ILE A 394 1.18 -15.25 -21.45
N LEU A 395 -0.01 -15.81 -21.59
CA LEU A 395 -1.22 -15.07 -21.91
C LEU A 395 -2.13 -15.08 -20.68
N VAL A 396 -2.48 -13.89 -20.19
CA VAL A 396 -3.40 -13.71 -19.06
C VAL A 396 -4.64 -13.00 -19.57
N TYR A 397 -5.76 -13.71 -19.68
CA TYR A 397 -7.06 -13.14 -20.08
C TYR A 397 -7.77 -12.51 -18.88
N CYS A 398 -7.35 -11.33 -18.40
CA CYS A 398 -8.15 -10.51 -17.47
C CYS A 398 -7.57 -9.08 -17.28
N THR A 399 -8.47 -8.13 -16.97
CA THR A 399 -8.30 -6.66 -16.80
C THR A 399 -7.04 -6.20 -16.02
N PRO A 400 -6.66 -4.90 -16.09
CA PRO A 400 -5.32 -4.37 -15.74
C PRO A 400 -4.77 -4.68 -14.33
N PHE A 401 -5.57 -5.22 -13.42
CA PHE A 401 -5.17 -5.58 -12.05
C PHE A 401 -4.80 -7.08 -11.88
N SER A 402 -4.90 -7.89 -12.94
CA SER A 402 -4.34 -9.25 -13.02
C SER A 402 -2.78 -9.27 -13.04
N GLN A 403 -2.14 -8.10 -12.91
CA GLN A 403 -0.69 -7.89 -12.84
C GLN A 403 0.03 -8.71 -11.76
N GLY A 404 -0.68 -9.27 -10.77
CA GLY A 404 -0.09 -10.24 -9.83
C GLY A 404 0.53 -11.45 -10.54
N ILE A 405 -0.11 -11.91 -11.62
CA ILE A 405 0.39 -13.02 -12.46
C ILE A 405 1.60 -12.54 -13.28
N ALA A 406 1.51 -11.38 -13.95
CA ALA A 406 2.60 -10.83 -14.76
C ALA A 406 3.87 -10.49 -13.95
N LYS A 407 3.73 -9.92 -12.74
CA LYS A 407 4.85 -9.63 -11.83
C LYS A 407 5.54 -10.90 -11.32
N ARG A 408 4.78 -11.97 -11.01
CA ARG A 408 5.35 -13.24 -10.54
C ARG A 408 5.99 -14.06 -11.66
N VAL A 409 5.46 -13.95 -12.87
CA VAL A 409 6.11 -14.42 -14.09
C VAL A 409 7.46 -13.73 -14.25
N SER A 410 7.50 -12.39 -14.19
CA SER A 410 8.76 -11.64 -14.28
C SER A 410 9.73 -12.00 -13.15
N TRP A 411 9.22 -12.21 -11.92
CA TRP A 411 10.04 -12.64 -10.77
C TRP A 411 10.58 -14.06 -10.93
N LEU A 412 9.79 -15.05 -11.39
CA LEU A 412 10.27 -16.41 -11.66
C LEU A 412 11.31 -16.45 -12.78
N LEU A 413 11.12 -15.63 -13.82
CA LEU A 413 12.10 -15.46 -14.90
C LEU A 413 13.39 -14.79 -14.38
N ARG A 414 13.29 -13.86 -13.43
CA ARG A 414 14.46 -13.24 -12.76
C ARG A 414 15.14 -14.19 -11.76
N TYR A 415 14.39 -15.00 -11.02
CA TYR A 415 14.90 -15.94 -10.01
C TYR A 415 15.63 -17.14 -10.65
N SER A 416 15.14 -17.61 -11.81
CA SER A 416 15.85 -18.61 -12.63
C SER A 416 17.10 -18.01 -13.31
N SER A 417 17.09 -16.71 -13.64
CA SER A 417 18.24 -15.97 -14.18
C SER A 417 19.30 -15.60 -13.13
N SER A 418 18.94 -15.35 -11.87
CA SER A 418 19.91 -15.02 -10.82
C SER A 418 20.84 -16.17 -10.45
N TYR A 419 20.58 -17.38 -10.97
CA TYR A 419 21.54 -18.48 -10.91
C TYR A 419 22.71 -18.34 -11.89
N PHE A 420 22.60 -17.57 -13.00
CA PHE A 420 23.70 -17.40 -13.96
C PHE A 420 23.67 -16.03 -14.69
N ASN A 421 24.79 -15.30 -14.60
CA ASN A 421 25.07 -14.04 -15.29
C ASN A 421 24.70 -14.06 -16.78
N GLY A 422 23.99 -13.02 -17.25
CA GLY A 422 23.84 -12.73 -18.68
C GLY A 422 22.42 -12.29 -19.04
N GLY A 423 22.21 -10.99 -19.18
CA GLY A 423 20.91 -10.40 -19.44
C GLY A 423 20.31 -10.79 -20.79
N LEU A 424 19.06 -11.27 -20.75
CA LEU A 424 18.04 -11.22 -21.80
C LEU A 424 16.69 -11.60 -21.14
N TYR A 425 15.75 -10.67 -21.08
CA TYR A 425 14.46 -10.83 -20.37
C TYR A 425 13.33 -11.23 -21.34
N PRO A 426 12.48 -12.23 -21.04
CA PRO A 426 11.27 -12.49 -21.82
C PRO A 426 10.20 -11.43 -21.55
N ASN A 427 9.57 -10.92 -22.61
CA ASN A 427 8.45 -9.99 -22.51
C ASN A 427 7.16 -10.74 -22.13
N ALA A 428 6.56 -10.37 -21.00
CA ALA A 428 5.18 -10.73 -20.68
C ALA A 428 4.24 -9.67 -21.30
N GLU A 429 3.45 -10.06 -22.30
CA GLU A 429 2.41 -9.19 -22.88
C GLU A 429 1.11 -9.34 -22.09
N CYS A 430 0.56 -8.22 -21.63
CA CYS A 430 -0.79 -8.14 -21.09
C CYS A 430 -1.70 -7.65 -22.22
N ARG A 431 -2.67 -8.46 -22.67
CA ARG A 431 -3.65 -8.07 -23.70
C ARG A 431 -5.04 -7.97 -23.12
#